data_AF-A0A397FG42-F1
#
_entry.id   AF-A0A397FG42-F1
#
_cell.length_a   1.000
_cell.length_b   1.000
_cell.length_c   1.000
_cell.angle_alpha   90.00
_cell.angle_beta   90.00
_cell.angle_gamma   90.00
#
_symmetry.space_group_name_H-M   'P 1'
#
loop_
_entity.id
_entity.type
_entity.pdbx_description
1 polymer ?
#
loop_
_entity_poly.entity_id
_entity_poly.type
_entity_poly.pdbx_seq_one_letter_code
_entity_poly.pdbx_strand_id
1 'polypeptide(L)'
;MSSDDEDAGSDNGGDDKQSSLLKAFFSKYEVDVDDDDDEAVEEIDLSEKQLTKVPGELCVIPQLQESLRTLCLEKNQLKGLPDAIGLLHNLHELYLRENELESLPAALAKLTHLDSLYLEDNALSESGFPNEIHALARLKGLCLQRNKLTRVPLPLLSLVALEELYLDANSINELPSEIDPLAFATARYKSHPLPTYIVVYSSGASALHNSLAIWKFALQKQFDHSTLSLDADSPVADTHMLVYSNQMISP
;
A
#
# COMPACT_ATOMS: atom_id res chain seq x y z
N MET A 1 -48.82 21.87 -37.80
CA MET A 1 -49.69 21.01 -36.99
C MET A 1 -49.48 19.62 -37.54
N SER A 2 -48.66 18.75 -36.95
CA SER A 2 -48.56 18.47 -35.52
C SER A 2 -47.15 18.00 -35.15
N SER A 3 -46.75 18.40 -33.95
CA SER A 3 -45.56 18.01 -33.19
C SER A 3 -45.84 16.70 -32.47
N ASP A 4 -45.04 15.66 -32.72
CA ASP A 4 -44.93 14.49 -31.86
C ASP A 4 -43.53 14.55 -31.23
N ASP A 5 -43.45 15.14 -30.04
CA ASP A 5 -42.30 15.04 -29.15
C ASP A 5 -42.47 13.75 -28.33
N GLU A 6 -41.70 12.72 -28.65
CA GLU A 6 -41.53 11.54 -27.81
C GLU A 6 -40.63 11.90 -26.63
N ASP A 7 -41.26 12.13 -25.48
CA ASP A 7 -40.65 12.25 -24.16
C ASP A 7 -40.06 10.89 -23.75
N ALA A 8 -38.76 10.72 -23.97
CA ALA A 8 -37.99 9.59 -23.48
C ALA A 8 -37.76 9.78 -21.97
N GLY A 9 -38.65 9.17 -21.17
CA GLY A 9 -38.52 9.08 -19.73
C GLY A 9 -37.16 8.55 -19.31
N SER A 10 -36.42 9.39 -18.58
CA SER A 10 -35.17 9.05 -17.91
C SER A 10 -35.37 7.86 -16.97
N ASP A 11 -34.61 6.79 -17.18
CA ASP A 11 -34.58 5.58 -16.36
C ASP A 11 -33.98 5.86 -14.97
N ASN A 12 -34.80 6.41 -14.07
CA ASN A 12 -34.42 6.72 -12.68
C ASN A 12 -34.40 5.49 -11.75
N GLY A 13 -34.73 4.28 -12.26
CA GLY A 13 -34.91 3.09 -11.43
C GLY A 13 -33.62 2.37 -11.02
N GLY A 14 -32.50 2.69 -11.67
CA GLY A 14 -31.17 2.15 -11.36
C GLY A 14 -30.52 2.82 -10.14
N ASP A 15 -30.58 4.15 -10.10
CA ASP A 15 -29.93 4.97 -9.07
C ASP A 15 -30.59 4.79 -7.70
N ASP A 16 -31.93 4.70 -7.66
CA ASP A 16 -32.69 4.48 -6.41
C ASP A 16 -32.32 3.15 -5.72
N LYS A 17 -32.07 2.09 -6.50
CA LYS A 17 -31.72 0.78 -5.95
C LYS A 17 -30.29 0.75 -5.41
N GLN A 18 -29.35 1.40 -6.09
CA GLN A 18 -27.96 1.42 -5.65
C GLN A 18 -27.78 2.33 -4.42
N SER A 19 -28.48 3.47 -4.38
CA SER A 19 -28.57 4.32 -3.19
C SER A 19 -29.16 3.55 -1.99
N SER A 20 -30.19 2.72 -2.22
CA SER A 20 -30.73 1.86 -1.17
C SER A 20 -29.75 0.80 -0.66
N LEU A 21 -28.88 0.24 -1.51
CA LEU A 21 -27.85 -0.72 -1.08
C LEU A 21 -26.77 -0.05 -0.22
N LEU A 22 -26.33 1.13 -0.63
CA LEU A 22 -25.35 1.93 0.10
C LEU A 22 -25.87 2.31 1.49
N LYS A 23 -27.11 2.84 1.58
CA LYS A 23 -27.75 3.18 2.85
C LYS A 23 -27.94 1.96 3.76
N ALA A 24 -28.32 0.81 3.19
CA ALA A 24 -28.43 -0.45 3.93
C ALA A 24 -27.08 -0.92 4.48
N PHE A 25 -26.00 -0.74 3.72
CA PHE A 25 -24.64 -1.07 4.15
C PHE A 25 -24.22 -0.22 5.35
N PHE A 26 -24.35 1.11 5.25
CA PHE A 26 -23.98 2.02 6.34
C PHE A 26 -24.77 1.75 7.61
N SER A 27 -26.08 1.54 7.48
CA SER A 27 -26.92 1.18 8.63
C SER A 27 -26.51 -0.16 9.27
N LYS A 28 -26.09 -1.14 8.47
CA LYS A 28 -25.73 -2.48 8.95
C LYS A 28 -24.40 -2.52 9.71
N TYR A 29 -23.40 -1.76 9.27
CA TYR A 29 -22.08 -1.72 9.91
C TYR A 29 -21.88 -0.51 10.82
N GLU A 30 -22.92 0.32 10.99
CA GLU A 30 -22.87 1.55 11.77
C GLU A 30 -21.69 2.42 11.30
N VAL A 31 -21.62 2.63 9.99
CA VAL A 31 -20.64 3.53 9.37
C VAL A 31 -21.19 4.94 9.51
N ASP A 32 -20.41 5.80 10.15
CA ASP A 32 -20.70 7.22 10.25
C ASP A 32 -20.25 7.87 8.93
N VAL A 33 -21.21 8.35 8.15
CA VAL A 33 -20.98 9.09 6.91
C VAL A 33 -21.80 10.36 6.99
N ASP A 34 -21.22 11.47 6.55
CA ASP A 34 -21.93 12.73 6.51
C ASP A 34 -23.20 12.58 5.65
N ASP A 35 -24.36 12.92 6.23
CA ASP A 35 -25.70 12.77 5.63
C ASP A 35 -25.96 13.68 4.42
N ASP A 36 -24.94 14.40 3.93
CA ASP A 36 -25.05 15.27 2.76
C ASP A 36 -25.19 14.39 1.50
N ASP A 37 -26.46 14.13 1.12
CA ASP A 37 -26.91 13.23 0.04
C ASP A 37 -26.28 13.51 -1.35
N ASP A 38 -25.49 14.59 -1.51
CA ASP A 38 -24.85 15.00 -2.76
C ASP A 38 -23.32 14.72 -2.82
N GLU A 39 -22.67 14.36 -1.71
CA GLU A 39 -21.21 14.14 -1.70
C GLU A 39 -20.85 12.65 -1.87
N ALA A 40 -19.88 12.39 -2.74
CA ALA A 40 -19.41 11.03 -2.99
C ALA A 40 -18.63 10.52 -1.78
N VAL A 41 -18.94 9.32 -1.30
CA VAL A 41 -18.29 8.75 -0.12
C VAL A 41 -16.84 8.38 -0.47
N GLU A 42 -15.88 9.18 -0.01
CA GLU A 42 -14.45 8.96 -0.25
C GLU A 42 -13.77 8.15 0.86
N GLU A 43 -14.35 8.08 2.06
CA GLU A 43 -13.78 7.40 3.23
C GLU A 43 -14.81 6.48 3.90
N ILE A 44 -14.38 5.27 4.27
CA ILE A 44 -15.16 4.34 5.07
C ILE A 44 -14.31 3.81 6.20
N ASP A 45 -14.80 3.99 7.43
CA ASP A 45 -14.23 3.40 8.62
C ASP A 45 -15.06 2.20 9.14
N LEU A 46 -14.43 1.02 9.11
CA LEU A 46 -14.92 -0.24 9.64
C LEU A 46 -13.99 -0.78 10.73
N SER A 47 -13.20 0.09 11.35
CA SER A 47 -12.27 -0.28 12.41
C SER A 47 -13.00 -0.67 13.69
N GLU A 48 -12.41 -1.59 14.46
CA GLU A 48 -12.94 -2.06 15.76
C GLU A 48 -14.34 -2.72 15.69
N LYS A 49 -14.77 -3.19 14.52
CA LYS A 49 -16.08 -3.84 14.31
C LYS A 49 -16.10 -5.36 14.56
N GLN A 50 -15.00 -5.92 15.11
CA GLN A 50 -14.83 -7.36 15.37
C GLN A 50 -15.03 -8.23 14.11
N LEU A 51 -14.69 -7.68 12.94
CA LEU A 51 -14.88 -8.35 11.67
C LEU A 51 -13.90 -9.51 11.52
N THR A 52 -14.42 -10.69 11.19
CA THR A 52 -13.58 -11.86 10.83
C THR A 52 -13.30 -11.94 9.33
N LYS A 53 -14.08 -11.21 8.52
CA LYS A 53 -13.94 -11.06 7.07
C LYS A 53 -14.38 -9.66 6.65
N VAL A 54 -13.77 -9.13 5.60
CA VAL A 54 -14.25 -7.91 4.95
C VAL A 54 -15.63 -8.19 4.35
N PRO A 55 -16.64 -7.32 4.58
CA PRO A 55 -17.94 -7.45 3.95
C PRO A 55 -17.83 -7.48 2.43
N GLY A 56 -18.15 -8.60 1.79
CA GLY A 56 -18.06 -8.70 0.32
C GLY A 56 -18.99 -7.73 -0.40
N GLU A 57 -20.08 -7.32 0.24
CA GLU A 57 -21.02 -6.30 -0.25
C GLU A 57 -20.37 -4.91 -0.40
N LEU A 58 -19.43 -4.53 0.48
CA LEU A 58 -18.66 -3.27 0.37
C LEU A 58 -18.00 -3.16 -1.01
N CYS A 59 -17.37 -4.24 -1.46
CA CYS A 59 -16.56 -4.27 -2.68
C CYS A 59 -17.41 -4.23 -3.96
N VAL A 60 -18.70 -4.53 -3.89
CA VAL A 60 -19.59 -4.63 -5.06
C VAL A 60 -20.58 -3.47 -5.17
N ILE A 61 -20.57 -2.53 -4.22
CA ILE A 61 -21.37 -1.31 -4.31
C ILE A 61 -20.74 -0.38 -5.35
N PRO A 62 -21.43 -0.08 -6.48
CA PRO A 62 -20.83 0.69 -7.58
C PRO A 62 -20.35 2.09 -7.16
N GLN A 63 -21.10 2.78 -6.31
CA GLN A 63 -20.74 4.11 -5.79
C GLN A 63 -19.34 4.09 -5.17
N LEU A 64 -19.07 3.09 -4.32
CA LEU A 64 -17.80 2.97 -3.61
C LEU A 64 -16.64 2.56 -4.52
N GLN A 65 -16.90 1.82 -5.60
CA GLN A 65 -15.85 1.49 -6.57
C GLN A 65 -15.32 2.75 -7.27
N GLU A 66 -16.18 3.75 -7.48
CA GLU A 66 -15.86 5.00 -8.16
C GLU A 66 -15.34 6.08 -7.20
N SER A 67 -15.84 6.14 -5.96
CA SER A 67 -15.52 7.25 -5.05
C SER A 67 -14.54 6.91 -3.92
N LEU A 68 -14.48 5.65 -3.47
CA LEU A 68 -13.77 5.32 -2.24
C LEU A 68 -12.25 5.44 -2.41
N ARG A 69 -11.64 6.34 -1.64
CA ARG A 69 -10.20 6.60 -1.61
C ARG A 69 -9.53 6.04 -0.36
N THR A 70 -10.25 6.00 0.76
CA THR A 70 -9.71 5.56 2.04
C THR A 70 -10.60 4.48 2.64
N LEU A 71 -10.01 3.34 2.98
CA LEU A 71 -10.70 2.25 3.68
C LEU A 71 -9.95 1.88 4.95
N CYS A 72 -10.61 2.08 6.09
CA CYS A 72 -10.10 1.72 7.40
C CYS A 72 -10.75 0.41 7.88
N LEU A 73 -9.91 -0.59 8.13
CA LEU A 73 -10.30 -1.93 8.59
C LEU A 73 -9.47 -2.34 9.82
N GLU A 74 -8.95 -1.36 10.55
CA GLU A 74 -8.01 -1.58 11.66
C GLU A 74 -8.68 -2.30 12.83
N LYS A 75 -7.88 -2.98 13.66
CA LYS A 75 -8.34 -3.58 14.94
C LYS A 75 -9.52 -4.53 14.76
N ASN A 76 -9.45 -5.36 13.74
CA ASN A 76 -10.42 -6.42 13.46
C ASN A 76 -9.73 -7.80 13.62
N GLN A 77 -10.42 -8.87 13.21
CA GLN A 77 -9.93 -10.25 13.28
C GLN A 77 -9.79 -10.83 11.86
N LEU A 78 -9.40 -10.00 10.89
CA LEU A 78 -9.30 -10.38 9.49
C LEU A 78 -8.10 -11.31 9.28
N LYS A 79 -8.35 -12.50 8.72
CA LYS A 79 -7.28 -13.46 8.36
C LYS A 79 -6.77 -13.33 6.93
N GLY A 80 -7.56 -12.68 6.09
CA GLY A 80 -7.25 -12.40 4.70
C GLY A 80 -8.26 -11.41 4.12
N LEU A 81 -7.92 -10.86 2.97
CA LEU A 81 -8.81 -9.99 2.20
C LEU A 81 -9.51 -10.80 1.09
N PRO A 82 -10.76 -10.49 0.73
CA PRO A 82 -11.43 -11.11 -0.40
C PRO A 82 -10.82 -10.64 -1.72
N ASP A 83 -10.85 -11.47 -2.76
CA ASP A 83 -10.45 -11.07 -4.12
C ASP A 83 -11.26 -9.87 -4.65
N ALA A 84 -12.47 -9.69 -4.14
CA ALA A 84 -13.33 -8.55 -4.46
C ALA A 84 -12.71 -7.20 -4.06
N ILE A 85 -11.71 -7.16 -3.16
CA ILE A 85 -11.02 -5.91 -2.79
C ILE A 85 -10.47 -5.19 -4.02
N GLY A 86 -10.04 -5.94 -5.04
CA GLY A 86 -9.51 -5.38 -6.28
C GLY A 86 -10.55 -4.69 -7.18
N LEU A 87 -11.83 -4.63 -6.79
CA LEU A 87 -12.87 -3.83 -7.45
C LEU A 87 -12.82 -2.36 -7.03
N LEU A 88 -12.28 -2.07 -5.84
CA LEU A 88 -12.15 -0.72 -5.26
C LEU A 88 -10.93 0.01 -5.85
N HIS A 89 -10.88 0.10 -7.18
CA HIS A 89 -9.71 0.52 -7.96
C HIS A 89 -9.27 1.99 -7.74
N ASN A 90 -10.13 2.82 -7.13
CA ASN A 90 -9.84 4.21 -6.75
C ASN A 90 -9.30 4.38 -5.32
N LEU A 91 -9.06 3.28 -4.59
CA LEU A 91 -8.39 3.32 -3.28
C LEU A 91 -6.98 3.90 -3.40
N HIS A 92 -6.70 4.89 -2.55
CA HIS A 92 -5.40 5.52 -2.35
C HIS A 92 -4.77 5.07 -1.03
N GLU A 93 -5.58 4.85 0.01
CA GLU A 93 -5.12 4.45 1.34
C GLU A 93 -5.90 3.25 1.87
N LEU A 94 -5.18 2.24 2.37
CA LEU A 94 -5.77 1.04 2.95
C LEU A 94 -5.15 0.75 4.31
N TYR A 95 -5.97 0.85 5.37
CA TYR A 95 -5.55 0.62 6.75
C TYR A 95 -6.02 -0.74 7.23
N LEU A 96 -5.07 -1.64 7.51
CA LEU A 96 -5.31 -3.02 7.92
C LEU A 96 -4.55 -3.40 9.19
N ARG A 97 -4.07 -2.40 9.92
CA ARG A 97 -3.32 -2.57 11.15
C ARG A 97 -4.11 -3.34 12.21
N GLU A 98 -3.42 -4.08 13.07
CA GLU A 98 -4.00 -4.82 14.20
C GLU A 98 -5.08 -5.81 13.74
N ASN A 99 -4.68 -6.72 12.84
CA ASN A 99 -5.51 -7.82 12.32
C ASN A 99 -4.76 -9.15 12.43
N GLU A 100 -5.29 -10.22 11.84
CA GLU A 100 -4.69 -11.56 11.82
C GLU A 100 -4.26 -11.97 10.40
N LEU A 101 -3.91 -11.03 9.52
CA LEU A 101 -3.66 -11.32 8.11
C LEU A 101 -2.44 -12.24 7.96
N GLU A 102 -2.65 -13.39 7.33
CA GLU A 102 -1.59 -14.35 7.00
C GLU A 102 -1.11 -14.18 5.55
N SER A 103 -1.98 -13.66 4.69
CA SER A 103 -1.70 -13.40 3.27
C SER A 103 -2.55 -12.27 2.69
N LEU A 104 -2.07 -11.73 1.57
CA LEU A 104 -2.75 -10.76 0.73
C LEU A 104 -3.19 -11.43 -0.59
N PRO A 105 -4.40 -11.17 -1.08
CA PRO A 105 -4.87 -11.75 -2.34
C PRO A 105 -4.15 -11.14 -3.54
N ALA A 106 -3.99 -11.91 -4.62
CA ALA A 106 -3.43 -11.41 -5.88
C ALA A 106 -4.25 -10.25 -6.45
N ALA A 107 -5.55 -10.19 -6.14
CA ALA A 107 -6.42 -9.08 -6.55
C ALA A 107 -6.03 -7.72 -5.94
N LEU A 108 -5.23 -7.67 -4.87
CA LEU A 108 -4.68 -6.43 -4.33
C LEU A 108 -3.91 -5.65 -5.40
N ALA A 109 -3.25 -6.35 -6.32
CA ALA A 109 -2.53 -5.79 -7.47
C ALA A 109 -3.40 -4.92 -8.41
N LYS A 110 -4.74 -4.99 -8.30
CA LYS A 110 -5.67 -4.16 -9.08
C LYS A 110 -5.87 -2.77 -8.48
N LEU A 111 -5.41 -2.52 -7.25
CA LEU A 111 -5.48 -1.21 -6.60
C LEU A 111 -4.40 -0.28 -7.14
N THR A 112 -4.45 0.05 -8.43
CA THR A 112 -3.36 0.77 -9.13
C THR A 112 -3.19 2.22 -8.68
N HIS A 113 -4.15 2.77 -7.93
CA HIS A 113 -4.09 4.10 -7.32
C HIS A 113 -3.59 4.11 -5.87
N LEU A 114 -3.30 2.93 -5.29
CA LEU A 114 -2.90 2.83 -3.89
C LEU A 114 -1.53 3.51 -3.68
N ASP A 115 -1.51 4.56 -2.86
CA ASP A 115 -0.32 5.31 -2.49
C ASP A 115 0.25 4.82 -1.13
N SER A 116 -0.63 4.39 -0.21
CA SER A 116 -0.23 3.95 1.14
C SER A 116 -0.94 2.66 1.58
N LEU A 117 -0.19 1.72 2.14
CA LEU A 117 -0.69 0.45 2.67
C LEU A 117 -0.15 0.18 4.07
N TYR A 118 -1.05 0.11 5.05
CA TYR A 118 -0.74 -0.09 6.47
C TYR A 118 -1.13 -1.49 6.92
N LEU A 119 -0.13 -2.31 7.27
CA LEU A 119 -0.27 -3.73 7.60
C LEU A 119 0.42 -4.07 8.93
N GLU A 120 0.62 -3.09 9.81
CA GLU A 120 1.25 -3.31 11.11
C GLU A 120 0.45 -4.28 11.99
N ASP A 121 1.12 -4.99 12.89
CA ASP A 121 0.46 -5.90 13.84
C ASP A 121 -0.43 -6.92 13.13
N ASN A 122 0.18 -7.69 12.22
CA ASN A 122 -0.47 -8.78 11.51
C ASN A 122 0.38 -10.07 11.61
N ALA A 123 -0.02 -11.11 10.90
CA ALA A 123 0.66 -12.41 10.89
C ALA A 123 1.38 -12.69 9.56
N LEU A 124 1.72 -11.66 8.78
CA LEU A 124 2.28 -11.83 7.45
C LEU A 124 3.66 -12.47 7.50
N SER A 125 3.83 -13.49 6.66
CA SER A 125 5.11 -14.11 6.32
C SER A 125 5.43 -13.81 4.86
N GLU A 126 6.60 -14.24 4.39
CA GLU A 126 7.07 -14.00 3.02
C GLU A 126 6.17 -14.63 1.96
N SER A 127 5.58 -15.78 2.25
CA SER A 127 4.59 -16.43 1.39
C SER A 127 3.24 -15.72 1.36
N GLY A 128 3.02 -14.76 2.26
CA GLY A 128 1.80 -13.98 2.34
C GLY A 128 1.68 -12.90 1.25
N PHE A 129 2.74 -12.63 0.49
CA PHE A 129 2.73 -11.60 -0.55
C PHE A 129 2.49 -12.20 -1.94
N PRO A 130 1.52 -11.68 -2.71
CA PRO A 130 1.29 -12.14 -4.07
C PRO A 130 2.42 -11.71 -5.00
N ASN A 131 2.72 -12.52 -6.01
CA ASN A 131 3.72 -12.18 -7.03
C ASN A 131 3.29 -10.96 -7.86
N GLU A 132 1.98 -10.73 -7.95
CA GLU A 132 1.34 -9.64 -8.69
C GLU A 132 1.48 -8.28 -8.01
N ILE A 133 2.01 -8.19 -6.78
CA ILE A 133 2.14 -6.92 -6.04
C ILE A 133 2.94 -5.86 -6.80
N HIS A 134 3.78 -6.27 -7.76
CA HIS A 134 4.50 -5.39 -8.69
C HIS A 134 3.59 -4.41 -9.45
N ALA A 135 2.30 -4.73 -9.62
CA ALA A 135 1.35 -3.87 -10.31
C ALA A 135 0.90 -2.66 -9.50
N LEU A 136 1.23 -2.59 -8.20
CA LEU A 136 1.02 -1.41 -7.35
C LEU A 136 2.06 -0.32 -7.69
N ALA A 137 2.01 0.18 -8.93
CA ALA A 137 2.99 1.09 -9.49
C ALA A 137 3.00 2.48 -8.85
N ARG A 138 2.02 2.79 -7.99
CA ARG A 138 1.90 4.06 -7.26
C ARG A 138 2.18 3.96 -5.77
N LEU A 139 2.36 2.75 -5.24
CA LEU A 139 2.55 2.56 -3.80
C LEU A 139 3.85 3.20 -3.34
N LYS A 140 3.75 4.22 -2.49
CA LYS A 140 4.87 4.98 -1.91
C LYS A 140 5.16 4.56 -0.49
N GLY A 141 4.13 4.33 0.33
CA GLY A 141 4.26 3.93 1.73
C GLY A 141 3.81 2.50 1.96
N LEU A 142 4.68 1.69 2.56
CA LEU A 142 4.34 0.33 3.00
C LEU A 142 4.80 0.09 4.43
N CYS A 143 3.83 -0.10 5.33
CA CYS A 143 4.07 -0.34 6.74
C CYS A 143 3.84 -1.82 7.08
N LEU A 144 4.90 -2.53 7.46
CA LEU A 144 4.89 -3.97 7.75
C LEU A 144 5.43 -4.27 9.15
N GLN A 145 5.45 -3.28 10.05
CA GLN A 145 5.97 -3.44 11.40
C GLN A 145 5.21 -4.55 12.15
N ARG A 146 5.87 -5.23 13.09
CA ARG A 146 5.21 -6.23 13.98
C ARG A 146 4.48 -7.33 13.19
N ASN A 147 5.14 -7.90 12.19
CA ASN A 147 4.70 -9.07 11.44
C ASN A 147 5.62 -10.28 11.71
N LYS A 148 5.47 -11.37 10.94
CA LYS A 148 6.25 -12.61 11.07
C LYS A 148 7.32 -12.76 9.97
N LEU A 149 7.82 -11.65 9.41
CA LEU A 149 8.83 -11.70 8.36
C LEU A 149 10.19 -12.13 8.91
N THR A 150 10.83 -13.09 8.24
CA THR A 150 12.19 -13.55 8.52
C THR A 150 13.21 -13.09 7.47
N ARG A 151 12.72 -12.71 6.28
CA ARG A 151 13.44 -12.02 5.20
C ARG A 151 12.50 -11.02 4.51
N VAL A 152 13.07 -10.13 3.70
CA VAL A 152 12.28 -9.24 2.83
C VAL A 152 11.65 -10.08 1.69
N PRO A 153 10.32 -10.06 1.48
CA PRO A 153 9.69 -10.78 0.38
C PRO A 153 10.17 -10.28 -0.98
N LEU A 154 10.57 -11.19 -1.87
CA LEU A 154 11.01 -10.85 -3.23
C LEU A 154 9.99 -9.99 -4.01
N PRO A 155 8.66 -10.24 -3.93
CA PRO A 155 7.70 -9.43 -4.67
C PRO A 155 7.73 -7.95 -4.27
N LEU A 156 8.06 -7.57 -3.03
CA LEU A 156 8.12 -6.15 -2.62
C LEU A 156 9.22 -5.36 -3.34
N LEU A 157 10.23 -6.04 -3.85
CA LEU A 157 11.35 -5.45 -4.57
C LEU A 157 10.97 -5.00 -5.98
N SER A 158 9.83 -5.45 -6.48
CA SER A 158 9.28 -5.01 -7.75
C SER A 158 8.47 -3.71 -7.66
N LEU A 159 8.25 -3.18 -6.44
CA LEU A 159 7.52 -1.93 -6.22
C LEU A 159 8.39 -0.72 -6.60
N VAL A 160 8.18 -0.23 -7.82
CA VAL A 160 9.03 0.80 -8.43
C VAL A 160 8.89 2.17 -7.79
N ALA A 161 7.69 2.52 -7.30
CA ALA A 161 7.40 3.81 -6.69
C ALA A 161 7.57 3.86 -5.16
N LEU A 162 7.94 2.74 -4.52
CA LEU A 162 7.98 2.65 -3.05
C LEU A 162 9.05 3.57 -2.47
N GLU A 163 8.68 4.54 -1.63
CA GLU A 163 9.56 5.52 -1.01
C GLU A 163 9.87 5.15 0.45
N GLU A 164 8.88 4.61 1.16
CA GLU A 164 8.97 4.28 2.58
C GLU A 164 8.60 2.83 2.83
N LEU A 165 9.48 2.10 3.53
CA LEU A 165 9.26 0.70 3.90
C LEU A 165 9.61 0.49 5.37
N TYR A 166 8.58 0.28 6.18
CA TYR A 166 8.77 0.05 7.61
C TYR A 166 8.72 -1.45 7.93
N LEU A 167 9.80 -1.99 8.49
CA LEU A 167 9.93 -3.43 8.77
C LEU A 167 10.26 -3.72 10.24
N ASP A 168 10.14 -2.71 11.10
CA ASP A 168 10.42 -2.81 12.53
C ASP A 168 9.70 -3.96 13.22
N ALA A 169 10.31 -4.52 14.25
CA ALA A 169 9.72 -5.58 15.07
C ALA A 169 9.23 -6.81 14.25
N ASN A 170 9.89 -7.11 13.14
CA ASN A 170 9.87 -8.42 12.50
C ASN A 170 11.06 -9.27 12.96
N SER A 171 11.17 -10.50 12.46
CA SER A 171 12.30 -11.42 12.71
C SER A 171 13.28 -11.47 11.53
N ILE A 172 13.44 -10.35 10.80
CA ILE A 172 14.27 -10.29 9.60
C ILE A 172 15.74 -10.39 9.98
N ASN A 173 16.34 -11.55 9.69
CA ASN A 173 17.73 -11.83 10.05
C ASN A 173 18.69 -11.74 8.85
N GLU A 174 18.15 -11.76 7.63
CA GLU A 174 18.91 -11.80 6.39
C GLU A 174 18.12 -11.17 5.24
N LEU A 175 18.84 -10.48 4.34
CA LEU A 175 18.29 -10.04 3.07
C LEU A 175 18.31 -11.22 2.08
N PRO A 176 17.41 -11.28 1.10
CA PRO A 176 17.39 -12.41 0.17
C PRO A 176 18.67 -12.41 -0.66
N SER A 177 19.42 -13.52 -0.60
CA SER A 177 20.65 -13.70 -1.39
C SER A 177 20.41 -13.76 -2.89
N GLU A 178 19.14 -13.90 -3.29
CA GLU A 178 18.67 -14.01 -4.68
C GLU A 178 18.70 -12.68 -5.42
N ILE A 179 18.89 -11.55 -4.72
CA ILE A 179 18.97 -10.23 -5.34
C ILE A 179 20.41 -9.80 -5.36
N ASP A 180 20.95 -9.61 -6.57
CA ASP A 180 22.15 -8.80 -6.73
C ASP A 180 21.79 -7.34 -6.38
N PRO A 181 22.38 -6.77 -5.30
CA PRO A 181 22.11 -5.40 -4.88
C PRO A 181 22.33 -4.38 -6.01
N LEU A 182 23.31 -4.66 -6.87
CA LEU A 182 23.68 -3.82 -8.01
C LEU A 182 22.63 -3.88 -9.12
N ALA A 183 22.14 -5.08 -9.43
CA ALA A 183 21.10 -5.28 -10.44
C ALA A 183 19.79 -4.64 -10.00
N PHE A 184 19.44 -4.76 -8.72
CA PHE A 184 18.26 -4.09 -8.15
C PHE A 184 18.37 -2.57 -8.22
N ALA A 185 19.49 -2.00 -7.76
CA ALA A 185 19.70 -0.55 -7.82
C ALA A 185 19.67 -0.03 -9.26
N THR A 186 20.26 -0.78 -10.20
CA THR A 186 20.27 -0.46 -11.63
C THR A 186 18.87 -0.52 -12.24
N ALA A 187 18.08 -1.55 -11.92
CA ALA A 187 16.71 -1.67 -12.41
C ALA A 187 15.85 -0.51 -11.92
N ARG A 188 16.01 -0.13 -10.65
CA ARG A 188 15.28 0.98 -10.02
C ARG A 188 15.67 2.35 -10.58
N TYR A 189 16.96 2.61 -10.80
CA TYR A 189 17.42 3.84 -11.47
C TYR A 189 16.90 3.96 -12.91
N LYS A 190 16.80 2.84 -13.64
CA LYS A 190 16.27 2.84 -15.01
C LYS A 190 14.77 3.09 -15.06
N SER A 191 14.00 2.62 -14.07
CA SER A 191 12.55 2.87 -14.00
C SER A 191 12.23 4.26 -13.43
N HIS A 192 13.01 4.74 -12.48
CA HIS A 192 12.88 6.07 -11.88
C HIS A 192 14.26 6.74 -11.75
N PRO A 193 14.64 7.64 -12.68
CA PRO A 193 15.96 8.28 -12.70
C PRO A 193 16.12 9.38 -11.63
N LEU A 194 15.07 9.68 -10.87
CA LEU A 194 15.14 10.54 -9.69
C LEU A 194 15.67 9.72 -8.49
N PRO A 195 16.38 10.34 -7.53
CA PRO A 195 16.90 9.64 -6.37
C PRO A 195 15.76 9.21 -5.42
N THR A 196 15.10 8.09 -5.72
CA THR A 196 14.05 7.49 -4.89
C THR A 196 14.68 6.42 -3.98
N TYR A 197 15.15 6.85 -2.82
CA TYR A 197 15.64 5.93 -1.78
C TYR A 197 14.45 5.24 -1.11
N ILE A 198 14.60 3.96 -0.79
CA ILE A 198 13.70 3.29 0.15
C ILE A 198 14.27 3.54 1.54
N VAL A 199 13.56 4.28 2.38
CA VAL A 199 13.94 4.39 3.79
C VAL A 199 13.45 3.15 4.51
N VAL A 200 14.38 2.31 4.95
CA VAL A 200 14.07 1.10 5.72
C VAL A 200 14.28 1.36 7.20
N TYR A 201 13.20 1.30 7.97
CA TYR A 201 13.24 1.41 9.43
C TYR A 201 13.27 0.01 10.05
N SER A 202 14.35 -0.28 10.79
CA SER A 202 14.51 -1.50 11.57
C SER A 202 15.32 -1.26 12.85
N SER A 203 14.70 -1.55 13.99
CA SER A 203 15.20 -1.39 15.35
C SER A 203 15.81 -2.68 15.93
N GLY A 204 15.85 -3.78 15.15
CA GLY A 204 16.22 -5.12 15.63
C GLY A 204 17.45 -5.74 14.96
N ALA A 205 18.47 -6.01 15.80
CA ALA A 205 19.65 -6.86 15.58
C ALA A 205 20.68 -6.41 14.51
N SER A 206 21.94 -6.49 14.93
CA SER A 206 23.20 -6.17 14.23
C SER A 206 23.39 -6.74 12.81
N ALA A 207 22.52 -7.64 12.34
CA ALA A 207 22.60 -8.26 11.02
C ALA A 207 22.00 -7.38 9.91
N LEU A 208 20.86 -6.73 10.16
CA LEU A 208 20.25 -5.78 9.22
C LEU A 208 21.11 -4.53 9.05
N HIS A 209 21.72 -4.05 10.14
CA HIS A 209 22.65 -2.92 10.10
C HIS A 209 23.86 -3.18 9.18
N ASN A 210 24.38 -4.41 9.18
CA ASN A 210 25.49 -4.81 8.30
C ASN A 210 25.04 -5.05 6.85
N SER A 211 23.84 -5.59 6.61
CA SER A 211 23.35 -5.87 5.25
C SER A 211 22.84 -4.61 4.52
N LEU A 212 22.19 -3.68 5.23
CA LEU A 212 21.88 -2.33 4.73
C LEU A 212 23.17 -1.52 4.46
N ALA A 213 24.20 -1.67 5.29
CA ALA A 213 25.52 -1.09 5.03
C ALA A 213 26.18 -1.69 3.77
N ILE A 214 25.98 -2.98 3.48
CA ILE A 214 26.48 -3.62 2.24
C ILE A 214 25.76 -3.08 1.00
N TRP A 215 24.45 -2.87 1.05
CA TRP A 215 23.72 -2.22 -0.04
C TRP A 215 24.12 -0.76 -0.23
N LYS A 216 24.31 -0.01 0.88
CA LYS A 216 24.89 1.34 0.86
C LYS A 216 26.27 1.36 0.20
N PHE A 217 27.14 0.41 0.55
CA PHE A 217 28.48 0.28 -0.02
C PHE A 217 28.46 -0.14 -1.50
N ALA A 218 27.58 -1.06 -1.90
CA ALA A 218 27.44 -1.52 -3.29
C ALA A 218 26.90 -0.41 -4.21
N LEU A 219 25.87 0.35 -3.76
CA LEU A 219 25.42 1.55 -4.48
C LEU A 219 26.56 2.57 -4.56
N GLN A 220 27.21 2.90 -3.44
CA GLN A 220 28.30 3.89 -3.44
C GLN A 220 29.46 3.48 -4.37
N LYS A 221 29.83 2.19 -4.42
CA LYS A 221 30.85 1.65 -5.34
C LYS A 221 30.42 1.63 -6.81
N GLN A 222 29.12 1.61 -7.11
CA GLN A 222 28.60 1.70 -8.48
C GLN A 222 28.61 3.15 -9.00
N PHE A 223 28.35 4.11 -8.10
CA PHE A 223 28.30 5.54 -8.42
C PHE A 223 29.64 6.24 -8.24
N ASP A 224 30.60 5.62 -7.56
CA ASP A 224 31.95 6.15 -7.39
C ASP A 224 32.93 5.48 -8.36
N HIS A 225 33.75 6.32 -9.01
CA HIS A 225 34.64 6.07 -10.14
C HIS A 225 33.98 6.05 -11.54
N SER A 226 33.94 7.25 -12.15
CA SER A 226 34.16 7.56 -13.58
C SER A 226 32.99 7.96 -14.49
N THR A 227 31.72 7.86 -14.07
CA THR A 227 30.58 8.16 -14.97
C THR A 227 29.73 9.37 -14.58
N LEU A 228 29.90 9.96 -13.41
CA LEU A 228 29.30 11.26 -13.07
C LEU A 228 30.27 12.38 -13.47
N SER A 229 30.15 12.84 -14.72
CA SER A 229 30.54 14.22 -15.04
C SER A 229 29.64 15.13 -14.22
N LEU A 230 30.16 15.58 -13.07
CA LEU A 230 29.54 16.55 -12.21
C LEU A 230 29.37 17.86 -12.98
N ASP A 231 28.16 18.11 -13.51
CA ASP A 231 27.71 19.48 -13.68
C ASP A 231 27.62 20.08 -12.27
N ALA A 232 28.51 21.02 -11.98
CA ALA A 232 28.80 21.56 -10.66
C ALA A 232 27.65 22.35 -10.00
N ASP A 233 26.45 22.36 -10.62
CA ASP A 233 25.24 23.00 -10.10
C ASP A 233 24.15 22.00 -9.70
N SER A 234 24.43 20.69 -9.70
CA SER A 234 23.45 19.68 -9.31
C SER A 234 23.43 19.48 -7.78
N PRO A 235 22.27 19.51 -7.10
CA PRO A 235 22.13 19.41 -5.64
C PRO A 235 22.40 18.00 -5.08
N VAL A 236 23.20 17.20 -5.79
CA VAL A 236 23.51 15.78 -5.52
C VAL A 236 24.52 15.63 -4.37
N ALA A 237 24.96 16.73 -3.76
CA ALA A 237 25.93 16.69 -2.67
C ALA A 237 25.37 16.19 -1.33
N ASP A 238 24.04 16.25 -1.10
CA ASP A 238 23.49 16.09 0.26
C ASP A 238 22.65 14.84 0.53
N THR A 239 22.39 13.97 -0.45
CA THR A 239 21.43 12.86 -0.24
C THR A 239 22.12 11.58 0.24
N HIS A 240 22.64 11.63 1.46
CA HIS A 240 22.94 10.43 2.24
C HIS A 240 21.64 9.66 2.51
N MET A 241 21.67 8.35 2.24
CA MET A 241 20.70 7.38 2.76
C MET A 241 20.69 7.50 4.30
N LEU A 242 19.77 8.30 4.85
CA LEU A 242 19.55 8.46 6.28
C LEU A 242 18.73 7.27 6.75
N VAL A 243 19.41 6.20 7.15
CA VAL A 243 18.82 5.21 8.06
C VAL A 243 18.69 5.92 9.40
N TYR A 244 17.51 6.46 9.70
CA TYR A 244 17.20 6.90 11.06
C TYR A 244 17.04 5.64 11.92
N SER A 245 18.14 5.21 12.54
CA SER A 245 18.02 4.44 13.78
C SER A 245 17.47 5.41 14.83
N ASN A 246 16.21 5.26 15.22
CA ASN A 246 15.70 5.91 16.43
C ASN A 246 16.47 5.33 17.61
N GLN A 247 17.65 5.89 17.90
CA GLN A 247 18.22 5.79 19.23
C GLN A 247 17.25 6.51 20.16
N MET A 248 16.85 5.79 21.19
CA MET A 248 16.05 6.28 22.31
C MET A 248 16.32 7.76 22.60
N ILE A 249 15.33 8.61 22.33
CA ILE A 249 15.17 9.84 23.10
C ILE A 249 14.18 9.50 24.19
N SER A 250 14.70 9.19 25.36
CA SER A 250 14.02 9.39 26.65
C SER A 250 15.11 9.70 27.68
N PRO A 251 14.81 10.62 28.62
CA PRO A 251 15.67 11.72 29.03
C PRO A 251 17.00 11.36 29.71
#